data_AF-A0A5K0YKI8-F1
#
_entry.id   AF-A0A5K0YKI8-F1
#
_cell.length_a   1.000
_cell.length_b   1.000
_cell.length_c   1.000
_cell.angle_alpha   90.00
_cell.angle_beta   90.00
_cell.angle_gamma   90.00
#
_symmetry.space_group_name_H-M   'P 1'
#
loop_
_entity.id
_entity.type
_entity.pdbx_description
1 polymer ?
#
loop_
_entity_poly.entity_id
_entity_poly.type
_entity_poly.pdbx_seq_one_letter_code
_entity_poly.pdbx_strand_id
1 'polypeptide(L)' 'VLEKTGFDISKLLKLEDNIEVVIGQQRMRLYIIAGVKKDTVFAPLTKKKIS' A
#
# COMPACT_ATOMS: atom_id res chain seq x y z
N VAL A 1 3.86 1.94 3.56
CA VAL A 1 4.06 0.93 2.49
C VAL A 1 5.51 0.48 2.43
N LEU A 2 6.49 1.40 2.40
CA LEU A 2 7.91 1.07 2.49
C LEU A 2 8.24 0.10 3.65
N GLU A 3 7.71 0.33 4.86
CA GLU A 3 7.91 -0.58 6.01
C GLU A 3 7.31 -2.00 5.84
N LYS A 4 6.27 -2.17 5.01
CA LYS A 4 5.58 -3.46 4.82
C LYS A 4 5.99 -4.20 3.54
N THR A 5 6.70 -3.55 2.62
CA THR A 5 7.06 -4.17 1.33
C THR A 5 8.48 -3.92 0.87
N GLY A 6 9.22 -2.99 1.51
CA GLY A 6 10.54 -2.56 1.05
C GLY A 6 10.56 -1.82 -0.28
N PHE A 7 9.38 -1.51 -0.82
CA PHE A 7 9.23 -0.88 -2.13
C PHE A 7 8.77 0.58 -1.97
N ASP A 8 9.57 1.50 -2.50
CA ASP A 8 9.23 2.92 -2.53
C ASP A 8 8.17 3.18 -3.62
N ILE A 9 6.93 3.36 -3.16
CA ILE A 9 5.79 3.69 -4.03
C ILE A 9 5.64 5.18 -4.27
N SER A 10 6.49 6.05 -3.70
CA SER A 10 6.31 7.51 -3.76
C SER A 10 6.28 8.03 -5.20
N LYS A 11 7.02 7.37 -6.12
CA LYS A 11 7.04 7.70 -7.55
C LYS A 11 5.84 7.17 -8.35
N LEU A 12 5.08 6.23 -7.78
CA LEU A 12 3.91 5.61 -8.40
C LEU A 12 2.60 6.01 -7.73
N LEU A 13 2.68 6.70 -6.59
CA LEU A 13 1.53 7.17 -5.83
C LEU A 13 0.89 8.34 -6.57
N LYS A 14 -0.34 8.13 -7.02
CA LYS A 14 -1.22 9.18 -7.50
C LYS A 14 -2.30 9.41 -6.46
N LEU A 15 -2.39 10.64 -5.96
CA LEU A 15 -3.35 10.97 -4.90
C LEU A 15 -4.80 10.87 -5.40
N GLU A 16 -5.03 11.10 -6.69
CA GLU A 16 -6.33 11.03 -7.34
C GLU A 16 -6.82 9.57 -7.49
N ASP A 17 -5.89 8.62 -7.62
CA ASP A 17 -6.18 7.19 -7.74
C ASP A 17 -6.33 6.57 -6.34
N ASN A 18 -7.40 6.95 -5.66
CA ASN A 18 -7.72 6.45 -4.33
C ASN A 18 -9.19 6.04 -4.21
N ILE A 19 -9.44 5.09 -3.31
CA ILE A 19 -10.77 4.67 -2.89
C ILE A 19 -10.93 5.07 -1.43
N GLU A 20 -11.93 5.89 -1.14
CA GLU A 20 -12.35 6.16 0.23
C GLU A 20 -13.49 5.22 0.63
N VAL A 21 -13.36 4.61 1.79
CA VAL A 21 -14.38 3.74 2.37
C VAL A 21 -14.60 4.14 3.82
N VAL A 22 -15.86 4.25 4.23
CA VAL A 22 -16.23 4.42 5.62
C VAL A 22 -16.86 3.12 6.11
N ILE A 23 -16.27 2.51 7.14
CA ILE A 23 -16.79 1.30 7.78
C ILE A 23 -17.08 1.66 9.23
N GLY A 24 -18.36 1.66 9.60
CA GLY A 24 -18.82 2.17 10.89
C GLY A 24 -18.46 3.65 11.05
N GLN A 25 -17.63 3.97 12.05
CA GLN A 25 -17.12 5.33 12.30
C GLN A 25 -15.68 5.55 11.78
N GLN A 26 -15.06 4.54 11.18
CA GLN A 26 -13.70 4.65 10.68
C GLN A 26 -13.69 5.01 9.20
N ARG A 27 -12.99 6.10 8.86
CA ARG A 27 -12.71 6.48 7.47
C ARG A 27 -11.35 5.93 7.06
N MET A 28 -11.34 5.15 5.99
CA MET A 28 -10.15 4.57 5.39
C MET A 28 -9.96 5.15 3.99
N ARG A 29 -8.70 5.41 3.61
CA ARG A 29 -8.33 5.80 2.25
C ARG A 29 -7.30 4.81 1.73
N LEU A 30 -7.64 4.13 0.64
CA LEU A 30 -6.81 3.14 -0.03
C LEU A 30 -6.29 3.73 -1.34
N TYR A 31 -4.97 3.79 -1.52
CA TYR A 31 -4.38 4.27 -2.77
C TYR A 31 -4.09 3.09 -3.71
N ILE A 32 -4.45 3.26 -4.99
CA ILE A 32 -4.22 2.26 -6.02
C ILE A 32 -2.85 2.55 -6.65
N ILE A 33 -1.94 1.58 -6.60
CA ILE A 33 -0.62 1.67 -7.21
C ILE A 33 -0.57 0.77 -8.43
N ALA A 34 -0.63 1.36 -9.63
CA ALA A 34 -0.47 0.65 -10.89
C ALA A 34 1.01 0.60 -11.34
N GLY A 35 1.36 -0.36 -12.20
CA GLY A 35 2.71 -0.45 -12.78
C GLY A 35 3.77 -1.13 -11.91
N VAL A 36 3.37 -1.80 -10.83
CA VAL A 36 4.28 -2.66 -10.07
C VAL A 36 4.61 -3.89 -10.92
N LYS A 37 5.91 -4.21 -11.06
CA LYS A 37 6.34 -5.38 -11.81
C LYS A 37 5.83 -6.65 -11.11
N LYS A 38 5.40 -7.64 -11.88
CA LYS A 38 4.90 -8.91 -11.34
C LYS A 38 5.95 -9.65 -10.50
N ASP A 39 7.23 -9.44 -10.82
CA ASP A 39 8.38 -10.02 -10.11
C ASP A 39 8.82 -9.20 -8.89
N THR A 40 8.07 -8.15 -8.53
CA THR A 40 8.35 -7.39 -7.31
C THR A 40 8.07 -8.27 -6.10
N VAL A 41 9.13 -8.68 -5.41
CA VAL A 41 9.04 -9.42 -4.15
C VAL A 41 8.57 -8.46 -3.07
N PHE A 42 7.31 -8.61 -2.65
CA PHE A 42 6.78 -7.89 -1.50
C PHE A 42 7.20 -8.61 -0.22
N ALA A 43 8.22 -8.08 0.45
CA ALA A 43 8.68 -8.61 1.74
C ALA A 43 8.51 -7.53 2.83
N PRO A 44 7.83 -7.83 3.95
CA PRO A 44 7.74 -6.91 5.08
C PRO A 44 9.10 -6.69 5.73
N LEU A 45 9.48 -5.44 5.94
CA LEU A 45 10.71 -5.09 6.68
C LEU A 45 10.56 -5.35 8.18
N THR A 46 9.34 -5.37 8.72
CA THR A 46 9.10 -5.64 10.14
C THR A 46 8.66 -7.10 10.36
N LYS A 47 9.57 -7.91 10.90
CA LYS A 47 9.45 -9.37 11.10
C LYS A 47 8.40 -9.84 12.13
N LYS A 48 7.52 -8.96 12.65
CA LYS A 48 6.67 -9.26 13.83
C LYS A 48 5.23 -8.74 13.74
N LYS A 49 4.50 -9.01 12.66
CA LYS A 49 3.01 -9.13 12.65
C LYS A 49 2.50 -9.38 11.24
N ILE A 50 2.43 -10.65 10.83
CA ILE A 50 1.46 -11.10 9.83
C ILE A 50 0.95 -12.45 10.33
N SER A 51 -0.35 -12.55 10.57
CA SER A 51 -1.08 -13.82 10.73
C SER A 51 -1.94 -14.05 9.50
#